data_AF-A0A9P6ALM5-F1
#
_entry.id   AF-A0A9P6ALM5-F1
#
_cell.length_a   1.000
_cell.length_b   1.000
_cell.length_c   1.000
_cell.angle_alpha   90.00
_cell.angle_beta   90.00
_cell.angle_gamma   90.00
#
_symmetry.space_group_name_H-M   'P 1'
#
loop_
_entity.id
_entity.type
_entity.pdbx_description
1 polymer ?
#
loop_
_entity_poly.entity_id
_entity_poly.type
_entity_poly.pdbx_seq_one_letter_code
_entity_poly.pdbx_strand_id
1 'polypeptide(L)'
;MFTFVSSCERALQTTHRIWTKRVWLTFCLHFLDDPSVGLENGELIIPGHVLRHEVFDPVIHQVLRAIHSHSRSSRIRVSTLLLVGGFSTNEYLFQRIKGAARSGLYPTVTSVIPSQSVVMRVRLPAEAEDKRMRPAYITTSGGMHFCENRLQYIIKKGVGVQKGSRVETELRKFSAAPYDSIFETVIYTSNDDRTMRYTDQGETNELCLCRVDLKELAQLQGTCQGRVTHGVLTLLGFDLSTAEIRGDLLYRERKFGSTTFNLRR
;
A
#
# COMPACT_ATOMS: atom_id res chain seq x y z
N MET A 1 12.81 -22.75 -4.79
CA MET A 1 12.89 -22.06 -3.47
C MET A 1 12.40 -20.62 -3.54
N PHE A 2 12.80 -19.81 -4.54
CA PHE A 2 12.34 -18.41 -4.71
C PHE A 2 10.82 -18.24 -4.97
N THR A 3 10.19 -19.18 -5.67
CA THR A 3 8.73 -19.15 -5.93
C THR A 3 7.88 -19.41 -4.68
N PHE A 4 8.35 -20.28 -3.77
CA PHE A 4 7.69 -20.60 -2.51
C PHE A 4 7.60 -19.37 -1.57
N VAL A 5 8.70 -18.62 -1.45
CA VAL A 5 8.73 -17.41 -0.61
C VAL A 5 7.81 -16.33 -1.19
N SER A 6 7.83 -16.11 -2.51
CA SER A 6 6.94 -15.13 -3.16
C SER A 6 5.45 -15.48 -3.04
N SER A 7 5.10 -16.77 -3.13
CA SER A 7 3.70 -17.22 -2.99
C SER A 7 3.23 -17.14 -1.54
N CYS A 8 4.09 -17.50 -0.57
CA CYS A 8 3.82 -17.32 0.86
C CYS A 8 3.74 -15.83 1.25
N GLU A 9 4.61 -14.96 0.72
CA GLU A 9 4.55 -13.51 0.96
C GLU A 9 3.25 -12.90 0.43
N ARG A 10 2.80 -13.28 -0.77
CA ARG A 10 1.49 -12.87 -1.31
C ARG A 10 0.33 -13.37 -0.46
N ALA A 11 0.40 -14.61 0.02
CA ALA A 11 -0.61 -15.20 0.92
C ALA A 11 -0.58 -14.63 2.36
N LEU A 12 0.42 -13.85 2.74
CA LEU A 12 0.54 -13.27 4.09
C LEU A 12 0.13 -11.81 4.18
N GLN A 13 0.05 -11.12 3.05
CA GLN A 13 -0.14 -9.66 3.00
C GLN A 13 -1.61 -9.22 2.94
N THR A 14 -2.55 -10.14 2.73
CA THR A 14 -3.99 -9.83 2.73
C THR A 14 -4.66 -10.21 4.05
N THR A 15 -5.31 -9.23 4.68
CA THR A 15 -5.97 -9.33 5.98
C THR A 15 -7.07 -10.41 6.01
N HIS A 16 -7.10 -11.13 7.14
CA HIS A 16 -8.19 -11.92 7.70
C HIS A 16 -8.78 -13.10 6.89
N ARG A 17 -8.53 -13.22 5.58
CA ARG A 17 -9.20 -14.21 4.71
C ARG A 17 -8.40 -15.46 4.36
N ILE A 18 -7.09 -15.50 4.62
CA ILE A 18 -6.26 -16.69 4.34
C ILE A 18 -6.46 -17.81 5.37
N TRP A 19 -6.68 -17.48 6.64
CA TRP A 19 -6.75 -18.52 7.70
C TRP A 19 -7.97 -19.43 7.59
N THR A 20 -8.97 -19.04 6.81
CA THR A 20 -10.16 -19.83 6.50
C THR A 20 -10.17 -20.37 5.06
N LYS A 21 -9.14 -20.07 4.26
CA LYS A 21 -9.06 -20.49 2.84
C LYS A 21 -7.85 -21.38 2.58
N ARG A 22 -7.95 -22.17 1.51
CA ARG A 22 -6.87 -23.00 1.00
C ARG A 22 -5.86 -22.09 0.29
N VAL A 23 -4.57 -22.28 0.56
CA VAL A 23 -3.47 -21.56 -0.12
C VAL A 23 -2.89 -22.48 -1.18
N TRP A 24 -2.82 -21.98 -2.41
CA TRP A 24 -2.21 -22.69 -3.53
C TRP A 24 -0.73 -22.33 -3.57
N LEU A 25 0.12 -23.34 -3.43
CA LEU A 25 1.56 -23.21 -3.61
C LEU A 25 1.92 -23.97 -4.88
N THR A 26 2.21 -23.23 -5.94
CA THR A 26 2.73 -23.81 -7.18
C THR A 26 4.17 -24.26 -6.93
N PHE A 27 4.39 -25.57 -6.89
CA PHE A 27 5.72 -26.14 -6.92
C PHE A 27 6.01 -26.54 -8.37
N CYS A 28 7.26 -26.42 -8.83
CA CYS A 28 7.65 -26.98 -10.13
C CYS A 28 7.78 -28.51 -10.03
N LEU A 29 6.71 -29.18 -9.62
CA LEU A 29 6.59 -30.62 -9.43
C LEU A 29 5.61 -31.21 -10.45
N HIS A 30 5.63 -30.73 -11.69
CA HIS A 30 4.74 -31.17 -12.79
C HIS A 30 4.74 -32.69 -13.07
N PHE A 31 5.55 -33.48 -12.37
CA PHE A 31 5.70 -34.93 -12.52
C PHE A 31 5.29 -35.72 -11.28
N LEU A 32 4.87 -35.06 -10.20
CA LEU A 32 4.37 -35.69 -8.99
C LEU A 32 2.97 -35.13 -8.79
N ASP A 33 1.94 -35.95 -9.04
CA ASP A 33 0.57 -35.66 -8.62
C ASP A 33 0.23 -36.67 -7.54
N ASP A 34 -0.14 -36.18 -6.36
CA ASP A 34 -0.57 -37.00 -5.24
C ASP A 34 -1.75 -36.31 -4.53
N PRO A 35 -2.99 -36.63 -4.93
CA PRO A 35 -4.19 -36.06 -4.34
C PRO A 35 -4.33 -36.35 -2.84
N SER A 36 -3.69 -37.41 -2.33
CA SER A 36 -3.80 -37.80 -0.92
C SER A 36 -3.05 -36.83 0.00
N VAL A 37 -2.04 -36.13 -0.52
CA VAL A 37 -1.30 -35.07 0.18
C VAL A 37 -1.71 -33.66 -0.28
N GLY A 38 -2.77 -33.55 -1.09
CA GLY A 38 -3.31 -32.29 -1.59
C GLY A 38 -2.51 -31.69 -2.74
N LEU A 39 -1.82 -32.52 -3.53
CA LEU A 39 -0.96 -32.10 -4.63
C LEU A 39 -1.65 -32.44 -5.97
N GLU A 40 -2.15 -31.41 -6.64
CA GLU A 40 -2.97 -31.51 -7.86
C GLU A 40 -2.34 -30.65 -8.97
N ASN A 41 -1.99 -31.25 -10.11
CA ASN A 41 -1.34 -30.60 -11.26
C ASN A 41 -0.01 -29.91 -10.90
N GLY A 42 0.76 -30.48 -9.97
CA GLY A 42 1.98 -29.85 -9.43
C GLY A 42 1.73 -28.69 -8.45
N GLU A 43 0.47 -28.38 -8.11
CA GLU A 43 0.10 -27.39 -7.11
C GLU A 43 -0.21 -28.06 -5.77
N LEU A 44 0.53 -27.69 -4.73
CA LEU A 44 0.25 -28.17 -3.38
C LEU A 44 -0.72 -27.24 -2.68
N ILE A 45 -1.83 -27.80 -2.22
CA ILE A 45 -2.86 -27.10 -1.49
C ILE A 45 -2.60 -27.26 0.01
N ILE A 46 -2.03 -26.23 0.64
CA ILE A 46 -1.85 -26.23 2.09
C ILE A 46 -3.02 -25.50 2.75
N PRO A 47 -3.74 -26.13 3.70
CA PRO A 47 -4.72 -25.41 4.49
C PRO A 47 -4.07 -24.27 5.28
N GLY A 48 -4.68 -23.08 5.26
CA GLY A 48 -4.12 -21.90 5.94
C GLY A 48 -3.81 -22.12 7.43
N HIS A 49 -4.57 -22.97 8.13
CA HIS A 49 -4.31 -23.31 9.54
C HIS A 49 -3.03 -24.14 9.74
N VAL A 50 -2.72 -25.06 8.81
CA VAL A 50 -1.47 -25.86 8.84
C VAL A 50 -0.30 -24.93 8.58
N LEU A 51 -0.40 -24.09 7.55
CA LEU A 51 0.65 -23.12 7.23
C LEU A 51 0.91 -22.16 8.41
N ARG A 52 -0.15 -21.73 9.11
CA ARG A 52 -0.04 -20.94 10.34
C ARG A 52 0.74 -21.66 11.41
N HIS A 53 0.29 -22.87 11.78
CA HIS A 53 0.76 -23.59 12.94
C HIS A 53 2.16 -24.16 12.73
N GLU A 54 2.41 -24.74 11.55
CA GLU A 54 3.63 -25.49 11.26
C GLU A 54 4.76 -24.60 10.71
N VAL A 55 4.43 -23.49 10.04
CA VAL A 55 5.44 -22.65 9.37
C VAL A 55 5.58 -21.29 10.06
N PHE A 56 4.49 -20.54 10.21
CA PHE A 56 4.58 -19.17 10.69
C PHE A 56 4.76 -19.07 12.20
N ASP A 57 3.97 -19.79 12.99
CA ASP A 57 4.03 -19.71 14.45
C ASP A 57 5.41 -20.02 15.01
N PRO A 58 6.16 -21.03 14.54
CA PRO A 58 7.52 -21.28 15.00
C PRO A 58 8.45 -20.08 14.74
N VAL A 59 8.37 -19.48 13.55
CA VAL A 59 9.20 -18.31 13.18
C VAL A 59 8.82 -17.10 14.05
N ILE A 60 7.53 -16.84 14.23
CA ILE A 60 7.06 -15.73 15.08
C ILE A 60 7.49 -15.94 16.53
N HIS A 61 7.41 -17.15 17.06
CA HIS A 61 7.86 -17.46 18.42
C HIS A 61 9.37 -17.22 18.59
N GLN A 62 10.18 -17.54 17.58
CA GLN A 62 11.61 -17.22 17.60
C GLN A 62 11.85 -15.71 17.63
N VAL A 63 11.13 -14.93 16.82
CA VAL A 63 11.23 -13.46 16.82
C VAL A 63 10.83 -12.88 18.18
N LEU A 64 9.70 -13.33 18.75
CA LEU A 64 9.27 -12.88 20.08
C LEU A 64 10.30 -13.25 21.15
N ARG A 65 10.80 -14.48 21.15
CA ARG A 65 11.84 -14.91 22.10
C ARG A 65 13.10 -14.05 21.97
N ALA A 66 13.52 -13.72 20.76
CA ALA A 66 14.65 -12.83 20.54
C ALA A 66 14.38 -11.43 21.11
N ILE A 67 13.21 -10.83 20.84
CA ILE A 67 12.82 -9.53 21.41
C ILE A 67 12.89 -9.56 22.94
N HIS A 68 12.31 -10.60 23.56
CA HIS A 68 12.29 -10.74 25.01
C HIS A 68 13.71 -10.90 25.59
N SER A 69 14.54 -11.75 24.98
CA SER A 69 15.93 -11.95 25.42
C SER A 69 16.75 -10.66 25.34
N HIS A 70 16.64 -9.90 24.24
CA HIS A 70 17.34 -8.62 24.09
C HIS A 70 16.82 -7.58 25.08
N SER A 71 15.49 -7.52 25.29
CA SER A 71 14.91 -6.60 26.27
C SER A 71 15.39 -6.89 27.69
N ARG A 72 15.51 -8.17 28.10
CA ARG A 72 16.02 -8.55 29.44
C ARG A 72 17.52 -8.36 29.58
N SER A 73 18.29 -8.61 28.53
CA SER A 73 19.74 -8.45 28.56
C SER A 73 20.18 -6.99 28.46
N SER A 74 19.31 -6.10 28.00
CA SER A 74 19.62 -4.67 27.90
C SER A 74 19.55 -3.98 29.26
N ARG A 75 20.51 -3.09 29.53
CA ARG A 75 20.52 -2.25 30.74
C ARG A 75 19.50 -1.10 30.68
N ILE A 76 18.95 -0.84 29.50
CA ILE A 76 18.02 0.25 29.23
C ILE A 76 16.65 -0.38 29.00
N ARG A 77 15.61 0.12 29.68
CA ARG A 77 14.25 -0.39 29.48
C ARG A 77 13.78 -0.08 28.05
N VAL A 78 13.63 -1.12 27.24
CA VAL A 78 13.05 -1.00 25.89
C VAL A 78 11.55 -0.82 26.01
N SER A 79 11.06 0.39 25.76
CA SER A 79 9.61 0.71 25.77
C SER A 79 8.96 0.59 24.39
N THR A 80 9.77 0.71 23.33
CA THR A 80 9.30 0.93 21.97
C THR A 80 9.99 -0.02 20.99
N LEU A 81 9.22 -0.58 20.06
CA LEU A 81 9.72 -1.33 18.91
C LEU A 81 9.48 -0.56 17.61
N LEU A 82 10.51 -0.53 16.77
CA LEU A 82 10.48 -0.01 15.41
C LEU A 82 10.49 -1.19 14.45
N LEU A 83 9.47 -1.31 13.59
CA LEU A 83 9.46 -2.32 12.54
C LEU A 83 10.08 -1.75 11.27
N VAL A 84 11.10 -2.42 10.74
CA VAL A 84 11.85 -2.00 9.54
C VAL A 84 11.71 -3.03 8.44
N GLY A 85 11.78 -2.59 7.18
CA GLY A 85 11.85 -3.49 6.03
C GLY A 85 10.60 -4.35 5.84
N GLY A 86 10.75 -5.55 5.27
CA GLY A 86 9.63 -6.47 5.00
C GLY A 86 8.78 -6.80 6.24
N PHE A 87 9.38 -6.81 7.44
CA PHE A 87 8.67 -7.06 8.70
C PHE A 87 7.59 -6.02 9.00
N SER A 88 7.78 -4.77 8.58
CA SER A 88 6.81 -3.71 8.76
C SER A 88 5.50 -3.91 7.98
N THR A 89 5.59 -4.69 6.91
CA THR A 89 4.47 -5.03 6.04
C THR A 89 3.79 -6.34 6.42
N ASN A 90 4.35 -7.09 7.37
CA ASN A 90 3.78 -8.36 7.84
C ASN A 90 2.78 -8.11 8.97
N GLU A 91 1.49 -8.09 8.60
CA GLU A 91 0.40 -7.82 9.54
C GLU A 91 0.26 -8.93 10.59
N TYR A 92 0.55 -10.19 10.23
CA TYR A 92 0.50 -11.29 11.19
C TYR A 92 1.53 -11.13 12.31
N LEU A 93 2.77 -10.82 11.96
CA LEU A 93 3.84 -10.53 12.90
C LEU A 93 3.45 -9.34 13.79
N PHE A 94 2.93 -8.27 13.19
CA PHE A 94 2.47 -7.10 13.95
C PHE A 94 1.41 -7.46 14.99
N GLN A 95 0.36 -8.20 14.60
CA GLN A 95 -0.70 -8.62 15.53
C GLN A 95 -0.17 -9.51 16.66
N ARG A 96 0.77 -10.42 16.36
CA ARG A 96 1.40 -11.28 17.36
C ARG A 96 2.27 -10.49 18.34
N ILE A 97 3.07 -9.54 17.86
CA ILE A 97 3.85 -8.63 18.74
C ILE A 97 2.91 -7.75 19.56
N LYS A 98 1.86 -7.18 18.95
CA LYS A 98 0.88 -6.34 19.66
C LYS A 98 0.14 -7.13 20.75
N GLY A 99 -0.26 -8.36 20.47
CA GLY A 99 -0.85 -9.27 21.46
C GLY A 99 0.11 -9.57 22.61
N ALA A 100 1.38 -9.82 22.30
CA ALA A 100 2.41 -10.04 23.31
C ALA A 100 2.72 -8.76 24.13
N ALA A 101 2.71 -7.58 23.50
CA ALA A 101 2.92 -6.31 24.21
C ALA A 101 1.80 -6.00 25.20
N ARG A 102 0.54 -6.39 24.90
CA ARG A 102 -0.60 -6.24 25.81
C ARG A 102 -0.44 -7.04 27.11
N SER A 103 0.32 -8.13 27.10
CA SER A 103 0.63 -8.88 28.31
C SER A 103 1.71 -8.21 29.18
N GLY A 104 2.20 -7.03 28.79
CA GLY A 104 3.21 -6.24 29.52
C GLY A 104 4.64 -6.80 29.46
N LEU A 105 4.83 -7.95 28.80
CA LEU A 105 6.11 -8.66 28.72
C LEU A 105 6.98 -8.20 27.54
N TYR A 106 6.41 -7.43 26.61
CA TYR A 106 7.07 -7.01 25.37
C TYR A 106 6.88 -5.50 25.16
N PRO A 107 7.84 -4.81 24.52
CA PRO A 107 7.68 -3.40 24.18
C PRO A 107 6.56 -3.18 23.16
N THR A 108 5.98 -1.97 23.16
CA THR A 108 4.90 -1.63 22.24
C THR A 108 5.47 -1.23 20.89
N VAL A 109 4.92 -1.77 19.80
CA VAL A 109 5.24 -1.29 18.44
C VAL A 109 4.57 0.06 18.23
N THR A 110 5.36 1.10 18.00
CA THR A 110 4.83 2.47 17.80
C THR A 110 4.97 2.95 16.36
N SER A 111 5.96 2.46 15.61
CA SER A 111 6.21 2.95 14.26
C SER A 111 6.83 1.92 13.32
N VAL A 112 6.66 2.22 12.03
CA VAL A 112 7.13 1.50 10.86
C VAL A 112 8.05 2.42 10.09
N ILE A 113 9.17 1.87 9.62
CA ILE A 113 10.04 2.53 8.67
C ILE A 113 9.94 1.76 7.34
N PRO A 114 9.35 2.37 6.29
CA PRO A 114 9.17 1.74 5.00
C PRO A 114 10.53 1.60 4.30
N SER A 115 10.76 0.43 3.70
CA SER A 115 11.96 0.15 2.89
C SER A 115 11.89 0.76 1.49
N GLN A 116 10.70 1.16 1.05
CA GLN A 116 10.45 1.72 -0.28
C GLN A 116 9.63 3.00 -0.17
N SER A 117 9.89 3.93 -1.08
CA SER A 117 9.02 5.09 -1.27
C SER A 117 7.78 4.65 -2.03
N VAL A 118 6.61 5.13 -1.57
CA VAL A 118 5.35 5.00 -2.30
C VAL A 118 5.07 6.36 -2.93
N VAL A 119 5.06 6.37 -4.26
CA VAL A 119 4.89 7.57 -5.08
C VAL A 119 3.74 7.37 -6.03
N MET A 120 3.12 8.45 -6.48
CA MET A 120 2.01 8.37 -7.40
C MET A 120 2.18 9.41 -8.50
N ARG A 121 1.81 9.04 -9.73
CA ARG A 121 1.80 9.97 -10.86
C ARG A 121 0.62 10.93 -10.74
N VAL A 122 0.90 12.21 -10.83
CA VAL A 122 -0.10 13.26 -10.69
C VAL A 122 -0.11 14.18 -11.89
N ARG A 123 -1.32 14.62 -12.23
CA ARG A 123 -1.55 15.66 -13.23
C ARG A 123 -1.76 16.99 -12.51
N LEU A 124 -0.70 17.77 -12.38
CA LEU A 124 -0.69 19.07 -11.70
C LEU A 124 -0.41 20.21 -12.68
N PRO A 125 -0.80 21.47 -12.37
CA PRO A 125 -0.40 22.62 -13.16
C PRO A 125 1.12 22.67 -13.35
N ALA A 126 1.55 22.90 -14.57
CA ALA A 126 2.96 22.88 -14.96
C ALA A 126 3.72 24.08 -14.37
N GLU A 127 4.76 23.80 -13.59
CA GLU A 127 5.66 24.82 -13.05
C GLU A 127 6.70 25.26 -14.10
N ALA A 128 7.37 26.39 -13.85
CA ALA A 128 8.45 26.87 -14.72
C ALA A 128 9.60 25.84 -14.83
N GLU A 129 9.88 25.11 -13.75
CA GLU A 129 10.85 24.03 -13.75
C GLU A 129 10.41 22.86 -14.65
N ASP A 130 9.13 22.49 -14.64
CA ASP A 130 8.61 21.41 -15.49
C ASP A 130 8.77 21.77 -16.97
N LYS A 131 8.43 23.01 -17.34
CA LYS A 131 8.59 23.52 -18.71
C LYS A 131 10.04 23.53 -19.18
N ARG A 132 10.99 23.81 -18.27
CA ARG A 132 12.43 23.84 -18.58
C ARG A 132 13.04 22.45 -18.65
N MET A 133 12.73 21.58 -17.69
CA MET A 133 13.39 20.29 -17.52
C MET A 133 12.75 19.18 -18.36
N ARG A 134 11.43 19.23 -18.55
CA ARG A 134 10.63 18.20 -19.22
C ARG A 134 9.48 18.82 -20.02
N PRO A 135 9.76 19.59 -21.09
CA PRO A 135 8.74 20.19 -21.93
C PRO A 135 7.80 19.15 -22.58
N ALA A 136 8.31 17.94 -22.85
CA ALA A 136 7.53 16.85 -23.43
C ALA A 136 6.41 16.31 -22.53
N TYR A 137 6.46 16.57 -21.22
CA TYR A 137 5.41 16.15 -20.27
C TYR A 137 4.32 17.21 -20.08
N ILE A 138 4.42 18.34 -20.79
CA ILE A 138 3.49 19.44 -20.67
C ILE A 138 2.34 19.29 -21.66
N THR A 139 1.13 19.15 -21.14
CA THR A 139 -0.10 19.14 -21.95
C THR A 139 -0.95 20.37 -21.66
N THR A 140 -1.67 20.84 -22.68
CA THR A 140 -2.54 22.01 -22.56
C THR A 140 -3.99 21.56 -22.57
N SER A 141 -4.75 21.93 -21.55
CA SER A 141 -6.17 21.60 -21.42
C SER A 141 -6.92 22.78 -20.81
N GLY A 142 -7.99 23.24 -21.47
CA GLY A 142 -8.79 24.37 -20.98
C GLY A 142 -7.99 25.66 -20.77
N GLY A 143 -6.96 25.91 -21.59
CA GLY A 143 -6.10 27.09 -21.49
C GLY A 143 -5.04 27.04 -20.37
N MET A 144 -4.97 25.95 -19.61
CA MET A 144 -3.95 25.73 -18.58
C MET A 144 -2.97 24.63 -18.99
N HIS A 145 -1.70 24.79 -18.60
CA HIS A 145 -0.65 23.80 -18.84
C HIS A 145 -0.54 22.85 -17.64
N PHE A 146 -0.46 21.56 -17.89
CA PHE A 146 -0.35 20.50 -16.89
C PHE A 146 0.90 19.65 -17.14
N CYS A 147 1.55 19.19 -16.08
CA CYS A 147 2.57 18.15 -16.17
C CYS A 147 1.92 16.78 -15.90
N GLU A 148 1.96 15.86 -16.86
CA GLU A 148 1.27 14.56 -16.75
C GLU A 148 2.10 13.46 -16.08
N ASN A 149 3.43 13.60 -16.07
CA ASN A 149 4.36 12.61 -15.52
C ASN A 149 5.08 13.10 -14.25
N ARG A 150 4.47 14.01 -13.49
CA ARG A 150 5.00 14.46 -12.20
C ARG A 150 4.69 13.42 -11.12
N LEU A 151 5.61 13.21 -10.19
CA LEU A 151 5.45 12.33 -9.04
C LEU A 151 5.10 13.13 -7.79
N GLN A 152 4.17 12.58 -6.99
CA GLN A 152 3.87 13.03 -5.63
C GLN A 152 4.15 11.89 -4.65
N TYR A 153 4.90 12.18 -3.60
CA TYR A 153 5.21 11.20 -2.57
C TYR A 153 4.04 11.07 -1.61
N ILE A 154 3.56 9.83 -1.45
CA ILE A 154 2.65 9.47 -0.37
C ILE A 154 3.50 9.16 0.87
N ILE A 155 4.54 8.33 0.70
CA ILE A 155 5.43 7.93 1.78
C ILE A 155 6.86 7.89 1.23
N LYS A 156 7.80 8.48 1.97
CA LYS A 156 9.23 8.41 1.64
C LYS A 156 9.88 7.23 2.37
N LYS A 157 10.78 6.54 1.67
CA LYS A 157 11.69 5.55 2.27
C LYS A 157 12.41 6.15 3.47
N GLY A 158 12.54 5.36 4.54
CA GLY A 158 13.28 5.77 5.73
C GLY A 158 12.52 6.70 6.70
N VAL A 159 11.33 7.18 6.35
CA VAL A 159 10.52 8.02 7.26
C VAL A 159 9.80 7.14 8.27
N GLY A 160 9.96 7.43 9.57
CA GLY A 160 9.20 6.77 10.62
C GLY A 160 7.74 7.17 10.58
N VAL A 161 6.85 6.21 10.36
CA VAL A 161 5.39 6.42 10.34
C VAL A 161 4.76 5.63 11.48
N GLN A 162 3.82 6.23 12.22
CA GLN A 162 3.15 5.53 13.30
C GLN A 162 2.27 4.39 12.75
N LYS A 163 2.40 3.17 13.29
CA LYS A 163 1.60 2.04 12.78
C LYS A 163 0.14 2.25 13.15
N GLY A 164 -0.73 2.31 12.15
CA GLY A 164 -2.16 2.63 12.30
C GLY A 164 -2.50 4.12 12.13
N SER A 165 -1.51 4.99 11.88
CA SER A 165 -1.80 6.34 11.39
C SER A 165 -2.17 6.32 9.92
N ARG A 166 -3.16 7.13 9.54
CA ARG A 166 -3.52 7.36 8.14
C ARG A 166 -2.58 8.42 7.57
N VAL A 167 -1.90 8.10 6.48
CA VAL A 167 -1.10 9.09 5.74
C VAL A 167 -2.01 9.75 4.72
N GLU A 168 -2.29 11.02 4.89
CA GLU A 168 -3.19 11.77 4.03
C GLU A 168 -2.39 12.54 2.99
N THR A 169 -2.70 12.34 1.71
CA THR A 169 -2.11 13.08 0.61
C THR A 169 -3.23 13.77 -0.17
N GLU A 170 -3.20 15.10 -0.18
CA GLU A 170 -4.12 15.88 -1.01
C GLU A 170 -3.76 15.70 -2.48
N LEU A 171 -4.75 15.25 -3.24
CA LEU A 171 -4.71 15.20 -4.69
C LEU A 171 -5.68 16.22 -5.24
N ARG A 172 -5.48 16.58 -6.50
CA ARG A 172 -6.39 17.45 -7.22
C ARG A 172 -6.56 16.90 -8.62
N LYS A 173 -7.77 16.44 -8.92
CA LYS A 173 -8.17 16.24 -10.31
C LYS A 173 -8.61 17.59 -10.86
N PHE A 174 -8.07 17.97 -12.01
CA PHE A 174 -8.61 19.06 -12.81
C PHE A 174 -9.47 18.45 -13.91
N SER A 175 -10.78 18.66 -13.82
CA SER A 175 -11.73 18.23 -14.85
C SER A 175 -12.08 19.43 -15.70
N ALA A 176 -11.83 19.34 -17.01
CA ALA A 176 -12.15 20.40 -17.96
C ALA A 176 -13.61 20.31 -18.45
N ALA A 177 -14.27 19.16 -18.27
CA ALA A 177 -15.61 18.93 -18.78
C ALA A 177 -16.40 17.91 -17.93
N PRO A 178 -17.74 17.95 -17.92
CA PRO A 178 -18.58 17.03 -17.14
C PRO A 178 -18.44 15.55 -17.51
N TYR A 179 -17.94 15.24 -18.71
CA TYR A 179 -17.62 13.87 -19.14
C TYR A 179 -16.26 13.37 -18.65
N ASP A 180 -15.39 14.28 -18.19
CA ASP A 180 -14.13 13.94 -17.51
C ASP A 180 -14.40 13.67 -16.02
N SER A 181 -15.20 12.63 -15.77
CA SER A 181 -15.52 12.13 -14.42
C SER A 181 -14.58 11.03 -13.95
N ILE A 182 -13.80 10.41 -14.84
CA ILE A 182 -12.92 9.30 -14.47
C ILE A 182 -11.58 9.85 -13.96
N PHE A 183 -11.27 9.63 -12.68
CA PHE A 183 -9.94 9.84 -12.14
C PHE A 183 -9.13 8.56 -12.32
N GLU A 184 -8.05 8.62 -13.08
CA GLU A 184 -7.14 7.49 -13.27
C GLU A 184 -5.70 7.92 -12.96
N THR A 185 -5.03 7.17 -12.08
CA THR A 185 -3.63 7.39 -11.73
C THR A 185 -2.94 6.07 -11.38
N VAL A 186 -1.62 6.02 -11.58
CA VAL A 186 -0.78 4.88 -11.23
C VAL A 186 0.03 5.21 -9.99
N ILE A 187 0.02 4.29 -9.03
CA ILE A 187 0.85 4.31 -7.84
C ILE A 187 2.03 3.38 -8.09
N TYR A 188 3.22 3.86 -7.74
CA TYR A 188 4.48 3.16 -7.91
C TYR A 188 5.17 2.97 -6.56
N THR A 189 6.01 1.95 -6.47
CA THR A 189 7.04 1.83 -5.44
C THR A 189 8.41 2.12 -6.03
N SER A 190 9.28 2.73 -5.23
CA SER A 190 10.67 2.98 -5.62
C SER A 190 11.63 2.69 -4.48
N ASN A 191 12.76 2.07 -4.84
CA ASN A 191 13.88 1.81 -3.93
C ASN A 191 14.89 2.96 -3.89
N ASP A 192 14.74 3.95 -4.78
CA ASP A 192 15.68 5.05 -4.93
C ASP A 192 15.71 5.91 -3.66
N ASP A 193 16.92 6.32 -3.27
CA ASP A 193 17.16 7.21 -2.14
C ASP A 193 16.97 8.68 -2.53
N ARG A 194 17.01 8.99 -3.83
CA ARG A 194 16.82 10.34 -4.35
C ARG A 194 15.33 10.67 -4.44
N THR A 195 15.00 11.94 -4.19
CA THR A 195 13.65 12.45 -4.46
C THR A 195 13.48 12.61 -5.96
N MET A 196 12.67 11.74 -6.57
CA MET A 196 12.29 11.77 -7.97
C MET A 196 11.12 12.73 -8.17
N ARG A 197 11.25 13.62 -9.13
CA ARG A 197 10.18 14.53 -9.56
C ARG A 197 9.34 13.92 -10.68
N TYR A 198 9.92 13.06 -11.51
CA TYR A 198 9.25 12.47 -12.67
C TYR A 198 9.46 10.96 -12.71
N THR A 199 8.58 10.26 -13.44
CA THR A 199 8.60 8.80 -13.60
C THR A 199 9.85 8.26 -14.30
N ASP A 200 10.59 9.09 -15.04
CA ASP A 200 11.78 8.70 -15.80
C ASP A 200 13.10 8.86 -15.03
N GLN A 201 13.06 9.39 -13.80
CA GLN A 201 14.27 9.75 -13.04
C GLN A 201 14.86 8.60 -12.20
N GLY A 202 14.20 7.44 -12.14
CA GLY A 202 14.69 6.30 -11.38
C GLY A 202 13.83 5.06 -11.60
N GLU A 203 14.20 3.98 -10.92
CA GLU A 203 13.48 2.72 -10.99
C GLU A 203 12.18 2.81 -10.19
N THR A 204 11.07 2.60 -10.89
CA THR A 204 9.72 2.56 -10.33
C THR A 204 9.05 1.26 -10.73
N ASN A 205 8.40 0.61 -9.77
CA ASN A 205 7.58 -0.57 -10.01
C ASN A 205 6.12 -0.18 -9.84
N GLU A 206 5.28 -0.47 -10.83
CA GLU A 206 3.84 -0.21 -10.74
C GLU A 206 3.22 -1.09 -9.64
N LEU A 207 2.59 -0.45 -8.67
CA LEU A 207 1.93 -1.10 -7.55
C LEU A 207 0.44 -1.27 -7.82
N CYS A 208 -0.24 -0.20 -8.25
CA CYS A 208 -1.64 -0.31 -8.65
C CYS A 208 -2.08 0.83 -9.57
N LEU A 209 -3.08 0.53 -10.40
CA LEU A 209 -3.86 1.52 -11.12
C LEU A 209 -5.09 1.88 -10.28
N CYS A 210 -5.12 3.13 -9.81
CA CYS A 210 -6.27 3.70 -9.12
C CYS A 210 -7.18 4.35 -10.17
N ARG A 211 -8.31 3.70 -10.45
CA ARG A 211 -9.38 4.23 -11.31
C ARG A 211 -10.65 4.44 -10.51
N VAL A 212 -11.23 5.63 -10.60
CA VAL A 212 -12.45 6.02 -9.91
C VAL A 212 -13.34 6.77 -10.87
N ASP A 213 -14.60 6.36 -11.00
CA ASP A 213 -15.59 7.24 -11.59
C ASP A 213 -16.16 8.17 -10.51
N LEU A 214 -15.91 9.46 -10.65
CA LEU A 214 -16.44 10.47 -9.74
C LEU A 214 -17.98 10.52 -9.76
N LYS A 215 -18.63 10.04 -10.82
CA LYS A 215 -20.10 9.91 -10.88
C LYS A 215 -20.63 8.85 -9.92
N GLU A 216 -19.89 7.75 -9.75
CA GLU A 216 -20.28 6.65 -8.86
C GLU A 216 -20.13 7.04 -7.39
N LEU A 217 -19.11 7.86 -7.07
CA LEU A 217 -18.92 8.41 -5.73
C LEU A 217 -19.93 9.49 -5.37
N ALA A 218 -20.45 10.18 -6.38
CA ALA A 218 -21.51 11.15 -6.21
C ALA A 218 -22.87 10.45 -6.20
N GLN A 219 -23.35 10.03 -5.04
CA GLN A 219 -24.80 9.87 -4.80
C GLN A 219 -25.54 11.23 -4.82
N LEU A 220 -25.06 12.20 -5.61
CA LEU A 220 -25.57 13.56 -5.71
C LEU A 220 -26.38 13.73 -6.99
N GLN A 221 -27.53 13.08 -7.05
CA GLN A 221 -28.60 13.49 -7.96
C GLN A 221 -29.30 14.79 -7.52
N GLY A 222 -28.98 15.35 -6.34
CA GLY A 222 -29.70 16.50 -5.78
C GLY A 222 -29.05 17.88 -5.89
N THR A 223 -27.72 18.01 -5.92
CA THR A 223 -27.07 19.32 -5.64
C THR A 223 -26.08 19.81 -6.71
N CYS A 224 -25.84 19.04 -7.76
CA CYS A 224 -24.89 19.40 -8.82
C CYS A 224 -25.59 19.58 -10.19
N GLN A 225 -26.77 20.18 -10.21
CA GLN A 225 -27.31 20.74 -11.47
C GLN A 225 -26.48 21.98 -11.86
N GLY A 226 -25.50 21.78 -12.74
CA GLY A 226 -25.13 22.83 -13.71
C GLY A 226 -23.70 23.37 -13.71
N ARG A 227 -22.83 23.13 -12.72
CA ARG A 227 -21.47 23.73 -12.71
C ARG A 227 -20.40 22.90 -11.99
N VAL A 228 -20.17 21.66 -12.41
CA VAL A 228 -18.91 20.97 -12.05
C VAL A 228 -17.85 21.38 -13.08
N THR A 229 -17.41 22.63 -13.05
CA THR A 229 -16.32 23.12 -13.91
C THR A 229 -14.94 22.89 -13.29
N HIS A 230 -14.83 22.57 -11.99
CA HIS A 230 -13.56 22.27 -11.33
C HIS A 230 -13.79 21.33 -10.14
N GLY A 231 -13.91 20.03 -10.40
CA GLY A 231 -14.05 19.02 -9.34
C GLY A 231 -12.70 18.71 -8.71
N VAL A 232 -12.34 19.38 -7.62
CA VAL A 232 -11.17 19.01 -6.80
C VAL A 232 -11.49 17.68 -6.11
N LEU A 233 -10.82 16.59 -6.48
CA LEU A 233 -10.84 15.34 -5.72
C LEU A 233 -9.78 15.44 -4.62
N THR A 234 -10.15 15.91 -3.43
CA THR A 234 -9.21 16.01 -2.32
C THR A 234 -9.19 14.71 -1.51
N LEU A 235 -7.97 14.18 -1.34
CA LEU A 235 -7.50 13.31 -0.25
C LEU A 235 -7.53 11.79 -0.52
N LEU A 236 -6.37 11.26 -0.94
CA LEU A 236 -6.04 9.85 -0.87
C LEU A 236 -5.43 9.59 0.51
N GLY A 237 -6.17 8.92 1.38
CA GLY A 237 -5.64 8.45 2.66
C GLY A 237 -5.08 7.03 2.51
N PHE A 238 -3.78 6.90 2.64
CA PHE A 238 -3.07 5.62 2.62
C PHE A 238 -3.03 5.03 4.03
N ASP A 239 -3.52 3.80 4.20
CA ASP A 239 -3.42 3.07 5.46
C ASP A 239 -2.30 2.03 5.38
N LEU A 240 -1.21 2.31 6.10
CA LEU A 240 -0.03 1.43 6.23
C LEU A 240 -0.31 0.13 7.01
N SER A 241 -1.42 0.06 7.73
CA SER A 241 -1.79 -1.13 8.51
C SER A 241 -2.54 -2.16 7.67
N THR A 242 -3.41 -1.72 6.76
CA THR A 242 -4.25 -2.62 5.96
C THR A 242 -3.72 -2.86 4.54
N ALA A 243 -2.66 -2.15 4.12
CA ALA A 243 -2.25 -2.11 2.71
C ALA A 243 -3.41 -1.70 1.77
N GLU A 244 -4.36 -0.95 2.31
CA GLU A 244 -5.47 -0.38 1.57
C GLU A 244 -5.21 1.11 1.33
N ILE A 245 -5.59 1.57 0.16
CA ILE A 245 -5.61 2.98 -0.17
C ILE A 245 -7.05 3.43 -0.16
N ARG A 246 -7.39 4.38 0.69
CA ARG A 246 -8.74 4.92 0.78
C ARG A 246 -8.77 6.32 0.20
N GLY A 247 -9.37 6.48 -0.97
CA GLY A 247 -9.66 7.79 -1.55
C GLY A 247 -10.96 8.34 -0.99
N ASP A 248 -10.92 9.52 -0.39
CA ASP A 248 -12.12 10.29 -0.08
C ASP A 248 -12.35 11.31 -1.21
N LEU A 249 -13.61 11.55 -1.57
CA LEU A 249 -14.00 12.65 -2.45
C LEU A 249 -14.47 13.80 -1.57
N LEU A 250 -13.65 14.85 -1.46
CA LEU A 250 -14.06 16.09 -0.81
C LEU A 250 -14.34 17.18 -1.86
N TYR A 251 -15.38 17.97 -1.67
CA TYR A 251 -15.63 19.20 -2.43
C TYR A 251 -15.96 20.32 -1.43
N ARG A 252 -15.23 21.45 -1.52
CA ARG A 252 -15.32 22.54 -0.51
C ARG A 252 -15.23 22.01 0.94
N GLU A 253 -14.25 21.14 1.20
CA GLU A 253 -13.98 20.54 2.52
C GLU A 253 -15.10 19.63 3.07
N ARG A 254 -16.15 19.33 2.29
CA ARG A 254 -17.18 18.36 2.64
C ARG A 254 -16.93 17.03 1.95
N LYS A 255 -17.03 15.93 2.68
CA LYS A 255 -16.93 14.57 2.13
C LYS A 255 -18.22 14.15 1.43
N PHE A 256 -18.09 13.77 0.16
CA PHE A 256 -19.20 13.34 -0.70
C PHE A 256 -19.18 11.85 -1.02
N GLY A 257 -18.02 11.19 -0.91
CA GLY A 257 -17.89 9.76 -1.15
C GLY A 257 -16.56 9.23 -0.68
N SER A 258 -16.43 7.91 -0.62
CA SER A 258 -15.16 7.24 -0.37
C SER A 258 -15.04 5.97 -1.20
N THR A 259 -13.84 5.73 -1.72
CA THR A 259 -13.47 4.50 -2.42
C THR A 259 -12.27 3.87 -1.74
N THR A 260 -12.16 2.54 -1.83
CA THR A 260 -10.99 1.80 -1.35
C THR A 260 -10.38 1.05 -2.51
N PHE A 261 -9.10 1.30 -2.76
CA PHE A 261 -8.29 0.55 -3.69
C PHE A 261 -7.48 -0.47 -2.90
N ASN A 262 -7.59 -1.72 -3.32
CA ASN A 262 -6.69 -2.76 -2.86
C ASN A 262 -5.40 -2.68 -3.66
N LEU A 263 -4.27 -2.60 -2.97
CA LEU A 263 -2.98 -2.74 -3.60
C LEU A 263 -2.89 -4.16 -4.15
N ARG A 264 -2.79 -4.30 -5.48
CA ARG A 264 -2.35 -5.57 -6.06
C ARG A 264 -0.86 -5.68 -5.71
N ARG A 265 -0.50 -6.67 -4.90
CA ARG A 265 0.88 -7.05 -4.68
C ARG A 265 1.11 -8.44 -5.25
#